data_AF-A0A9W9A213-F1
#
_entry.id   AF-A0A9W9A213-F1
#
_cell.length_a   1.000
_cell.length_b   1.000
_cell.length_c   1.000
_cell.angle_alpha   90.00
_cell.angle_beta   90.00
_cell.angle_gamma   90.00
#
_symmetry.space_group_name_H-M   'P 1'
#
loop_
_entity.id
_entity.type
_entity.pdbx_description
1 polymer ?
#
loop_
_entity_poly.entity_id
_entity_poly.type
_entity_poly.pdbx_seq_one_letter_code
_entity_poly.pdbx_strand_id
1 'polypeptide(L)'
;MLLLAQRMLSGLIEVYCIAAYDILNPDHANRPLKLLYLLRINLGIEPAEISKFMEMFHQQRSFSPLPGMVQVNAITHSSEYDKEYFGRPYRKDVKYVEESVDDNMKSENGLPVMILGFVLRGDVATSVSVVTFLTPQAMEVARKRELYTQVSSIRGTYQVPFSTDSTIEFFNGLIRDGKSNKFLTIPMKQKDAEMVKAVGRNDTEHSKAVQYLLTKTKRDSIYTPVAYSFSS
;
A
#
# COMPACT_ATOMS: atom_id res chain seq x y z
N MET A 1 -1.41 10.39 8.29
CA MET A 1 -0.53 11.36 7.59
C MET A 1 0.97 11.20 7.91
N LEU A 2 1.38 10.27 8.79
CA LEU A 2 2.79 10.02 9.12
C LEU A 2 3.56 9.21 8.06
N LEU A 3 2.89 8.28 7.37
CA LEU A 3 3.46 7.56 6.22
C LEU A 3 3.93 8.50 5.11
N LEU A 4 3.19 9.58 4.87
CA LEU A 4 3.52 10.59 3.86
C LEU A 4 4.59 11.59 4.32
N ALA A 5 4.84 11.70 5.63
CA ALA A 5 5.91 12.56 6.14
C ALA A 5 7.31 11.98 5.85
N GLN A 6 7.41 10.67 5.60
CA GLN A 6 8.65 10.05 5.16
C GLN A 6 8.76 10.14 3.62
N ARG A 7 9.70 10.98 3.15
CA ARG A 7 9.89 11.28 1.72
C ARG A 7 10.05 10.03 0.85
N MET A 8 10.76 9.01 1.33
CA MET A 8 10.93 7.75 0.61
C MET A 8 9.60 7.00 0.42
N LEU A 9 8.75 6.95 1.46
CA LEU A 9 7.45 6.29 1.36
C LEU A 9 6.51 7.07 0.43
N SER A 10 6.47 8.40 0.53
CA SER A 10 5.71 9.23 -0.43
C SER A 10 6.13 8.98 -1.87
N GLY A 11 7.45 8.99 -2.14
CA GLY A 11 7.97 8.73 -3.48
C GLY A 11 7.61 7.36 -4.02
N LEU A 12 7.57 6.32 -3.18
CA LEU A 12 7.12 4.98 -3.61
C LEU A 12 5.64 4.93 -3.97
N ILE A 13 4.77 5.70 -3.29
CA ILE A 13 3.35 5.81 -3.67
C ILE A 13 3.21 6.50 -5.02
N GLU A 14 4.00 7.56 -5.27
CA GLU A 14 4.03 8.23 -6.58
C GLU A 14 4.50 7.26 -7.68
N VAL A 15 5.58 6.52 -7.46
CA VAL A 15 6.09 5.50 -8.39
C VAL A 15 5.04 4.42 -8.65
N TYR A 16 4.36 3.93 -7.60
CA TYR A 16 3.25 2.99 -7.74
C TYR A 16 2.15 3.57 -8.62
N CYS A 17 1.74 4.81 -8.38
CA CYS A 17 0.70 5.50 -9.15
C CYS A 17 1.05 5.56 -10.65
N ILE A 18 2.29 5.98 -10.94
CA ILE A 18 2.82 6.07 -12.30
C ILE A 18 2.79 4.71 -13.01
N ALA A 19 3.21 3.65 -12.32
CA ALA A 19 3.21 2.30 -12.87
C ALA A 19 1.78 1.74 -13.04
N ALA A 20 0.91 1.93 -12.05
CA ALA A 20 -0.45 1.41 -12.04
C ALA A 20 -1.33 2.03 -13.14
N TYR A 21 -1.24 3.34 -13.33
CA TYR A 21 -2.00 4.03 -14.37
C TYR A 21 -1.26 4.08 -15.71
N ASP A 22 -0.03 3.59 -15.76
CA ASP A 22 0.84 3.61 -16.95
C ASP A 22 0.96 5.02 -17.54
N ILE A 23 1.30 5.98 -16.66
CA ILE A 23 1.28 7.43 -16.94
C ILE A 23 2.37 7.83 -17.93
N LEU A 24 3.49 7.11 -17.95
CA LEU A 24 4.63 7.41 -18.83
C LEU A 24 4.48 6.83 -20.24
N ASN A 25 3.41 6.09 -20.52
CA ASN A 25 3.20 5.47 -21.82
C ASN A 25 2.80 6.55 -22.86
N PRO A 26 3.60 6.75 -23.91
CA PRO A 26 3.31 7.75 -24.94
C PRO A 26 2.02 7.43 -25.72
N ASP A 27 1.63 6.16 -25.83
CA ASP A 27 0.40 5.75 -26.51
C ASP A 27 -0.86 6.13 -25.71
N HIS A 28 -0.69 6.44 -24.41
CA HIS A 28 -1.75 6.93 -23.55
C HIS A 28 -1.96 8.45 -23.62
N ALA A 29 -1.21 9.17 -24.47
CA ALA A 29 -1.41 10.60 -24.71
C ALA A 29 -2.84 10.97 -25.18
N ASN A 30 -3.60 10.00 -25.70
CA ASN A 30 -4.98 10.16 -26.15
C ASN A 30 -6.04 9.78 -25.10
N ARG A 31 -5.65 9.49 -23.85
CA ARG A 31 -6.64 9.23 -22.78
C ARG A 31 -7.43 10.50 -22.47
N PRO A 32 -8.73 10.39 -22.15
CA PRO A 32 -9.54 11.54 -21.79
C PRO A 32 -8.89 12.32 -20.63
N LEU A 33 -8.73 13.63 -20.84
CA LEU A 33 -7.92 14.54 -20.02
C LEU A 33 -8.38 14.66 -18.56
N LYS A 34 -9.59 14.18 -18.22
CA LYS A 34 -10.17 14.19 -16.87
C LYS A 34 -9.93 12.92 -16.05
N LEU A 35 -8.80 12.23 -16.25
CA LEU A 35 -8.49 11.04 -15.44
C LEU A 35 -7.82 11.46 -14.13
N LEU A 36 -8.61 11.43 -13.06
CA LEU A 36 -8.12 11.51 -11.70
C LEU A 36 -7.33 10.25 -11.35
N TYR A 37 -6.07 10.41 -10.96
CA TYR A 37 -5.28 9.30 -10.45
C TYR A 37 -5.65 9.04 -8.98
N LEU A 38 -6.58 8.12 -8.77
CA LEU A 38 -7.16 7.84 -7.45
C LEU A 38 -6.70 6.46 -6.92
N LEU A 39 -5.91 6.47 -5.85
CA LEU A 39 -5.43 5.25 -5.20
C LEU A 39 -6.11 5.05 -3.85
N ARG A 40 -6.67 3.86 -3.61
CA ARG A 40 -7.07 3.41 -2.27
C ARG A 40 -5.95 2.61 -1.65
N ILE A 41 -5.38 3.12 -0.57
CA ILE A 41 -4.33 2.46 0.19
C ILE A 41 -5.00 1.79 1.40
N ASN A 42 -5.15 0.47 1.33
CA ASN A 42 -5.68 -0.34 2.41
C ASN A 42 -4.58 -0.67 3.41
N LEU A 43 -4.71 -0.14 4.62
CA LEU A 43 -3.77 -0.29 5.70
C LEU A 43 -4.23 -1.35 6.70
N GLY A 44 -3.33 -2.25 7.08
CA GLY A 44 -3.46 -3.15 8.22
C GLY A 44 -2.60 -2.70 9.39
N ILE A 45 -2.86 -3.26 10.57
CA ILE A 45 -1.89 -3.26 11.67
C ILE A 45 -1.49 -4.71 11.89
N GLU A 46 -0.19 -4.97 11.78
CA GLU A 46 0.41 -6.29 11.95
C GLU A 46 1.39 -6.26 13.12
N PRO A 47 1.74 -7.40 13.72
CA PRO A 47 2.82 -7.46 14.71
C PRO A 47 4.11 -6.85 14.14
N ALA A 48 4.80 -6.04 14.94
CA ALA A 48 6.09 -5.46 14.54
C ALA A 48 7.15 -6.56 14.27
N GLU A 49 7.03 -7.69 14.94
CA GLU A 49 7.85 -8.88 14.73
C GLU A 49 7.15 -9.90 13.83
N ILE A 50 7.80 -10.27 12.73
CA ILE A 50 7.27 -11.23 11.77
C ILE A 50 7.02 -12.62 12.40
N SER A 51 7.85 -13.04 13.36
CA SER A 51 7.66 -14.28 14.11
C SER A 51 6.31 -14.32 14.84
N LYS A 52 5.89 -13.19 15.43
CA LYS A 52 4.59 -13.05 16.08
C LYS A 52 3.43 -13.08 15.11
N PHE A 53 3.60 -12.52 13.92
CA PHE A 53 2.62 -12.70 12.84
C PHE A 53 2.46 -14.19 12.51
N MET A 54 3.57 -14.91 12.30
CA MET A 54 3.53 -16.34 11.94
C MET A 54 2.96 -17.22 13.06
N GLU A 55 3.25 -16.93 14.33
CA GLU A 55 2.64 -17.60 15.48
C GLU A 55 1.11 -17.42 15.48
N MET A 56 0.60 -16.20 15.27
CA MET A 56 -0.84 -15.96 15.20
C MET A 56 -1.48 -16.61 13.99
N PHE A 57 -0.84 -16.50 12.83
CA PHE A 57 -1.32 -17.01 11.55
C PHE A 57 -1.45 -18.54 11.59
N HIS A 58 -0.40 -19.26 11.99
CA HIS A 58 -0.40 -20.73 11.96
C HIS A 58 -0.90 -21.38 13.24
N GLN A 59 -0.57 -20.84 14.42
CA GLN A 59 -0.79 -21.52 15.69
C GLN A 59 -2.03 -20.99 16.44
N GLN A 60 -2.66 -19.93 15.94
CA GLN A 60 -3.90 -19.35 16.49
C GLN A 60 -3.79 -18.99 17.99
N ARG A 61 -2.57 -18.78 18.51
CA ARG A 61 -2.28 -18.53 19.93
C ARG A 61 -3.03 -17.32 20.48
N SER A 62 -3.28 -17.33 21.80
CA SER A 62 -3.98 -16.23 22.48
C SER A 62 -3.26 -14.90 22.30
N PHE A 63 -4.04 -13.82 22.18
CA PHE A 63 -3.51 -12.49 21.99
C PHE A 63 -2.98 -11.95 23.33
N SER A 64 -1.73 -11.52 23.32
CA SER A 64 -1.19 -10.58 24.32
C SER A 64 -1.02 -9.23 23.63
N PRO A 65 -1.29 -8.10 24.32
CA PRO A 65 -1.00 -6.78 23.76
C PRO A 65 0.48 -6.71 23.33
N LEU A 66 0.70 -6.41 22.06
CA LEU A 66 2.03 -6.34 21.47
C LEU A 66 2.14 -5.15 20.51
N PRO A 67 3.37 -4.64 20.31
CA PRO A 67 3.59 -3.54 19.39
C PRO A 67 3.18 -3.96 17.99
N GLY A 68 2.26 -3.20 17.41
CA GLY A 68 1.85 -3.32 16.03
C GLY A 68 2.58 -2.31 15.15
N MET A 69 2.49 -2.54 13.86
CA MET A 69 3.07 -1.71 12.83
C MET A 69 2.09 -1.56 11.70
N VAL A 70 1.96 -0.34 11.19
CA VAL A 70 1.12 -0.10 10.02
C VAL A 70 1.75 -0.80 8.81
N GLN A 71 0.93 -1.46 8.01
CA GLN A 71 1.36 -2.15 6.79
C GLN A 71 0.38 -1.85 5.66
N VAL A 72 0.88 -1.81 4.43
CA VAL A 72 0.06 -1.69 3.23
C VAL A 72 -0.35 -3.09 2.79
N ASN A 73 -1.63 -3.40 2.95
CA ASN A 73 -2.17 -4.70 2.56
C ASN A 73 -2.42 -4.73 1.04
N ALA A 74 -3.04 -3.67 0.53
CA ALA A 74 -3.33 -3.53 -0.89
C ALA A 74 -3.39 -2.05 -1.29
N ILE A 75 -3.02 -1.76 -2.54
CA ILE A 75 -3.30 -0.48 -3.18
C ILE A 75 -4.21 -0.76 -4.38
N THR A 76 -5.45 -0.30 -4.35
CA THR A 76 -6.42 -0.56 -5.40
C THR A 76 -6.70 0.72 -6.20
N HIS A 77 -6.78 0.56 -7.52
CA HIS A 77 -7.21 1.57 -8.48
C HIS A 77 -8.20 0.88 -9.42
N SER A 78 -9.43 1.39 -9.53
CA SER A 78 -10.43 0.79 -10.42
C SER A 78 -11.59 1.76 -10.67
N SER A 79 -12.28 1.57 -11.79
CA SER A 79 -13.43 2.41 -12.15
C SER A 79 -14.57 2.31 -11.12
N GLU A 80 -14.71 1.15 -10.48
CA GLU A 80 -15.67 0.91 -9.41
C GLU A 80 -15.29 1.72 -8.17
N TYR A 81 -13.99 1.79 -7.84
CA TYR A 81 -13.54 2.63 -6.74
C TYR A 81 -13.75 4.11 -7.03
N ASP A 82 -13.48 4.56 -8.26
CA ASP A 82 -13.74 5.95 -8.65
C ASP A 82 -15.21 6.31 -8.41
N LYS A 83 -16.14 5.48 -8.89
CA LYS A 83 -17.59 5.64 -8.66
C LYS A 83 -17.93 5.65 -7.16
N GLU A 84 -17.38 4.71 -6.39
CA GLU A 84 -17.59 4.61 -4.95
C GLU A 84 -17.02 5.82 -4.19
N TYR A 85 -15.97 6.46 -4.70
CA TYR A 85 -15.33 7.61 -4.09
C TYR A 85 -16.13 8.88 -4.36
N PHE A 86 -16.45 9.16 -5.62
CA PHE A 86 -17.18 10.36 -6.03
C PHE A 86 -18.67 10.31 -5.69
N GLY A 87 -19.24 9.11 -5.51
CA GLY A 87 -20.62 8.94 -5.07
C GLY A 87 -20.86 9.26 -3.59
N ARG A 88 -19.82 9.56 -2.80
CA ARG A 88 -19.97 9.84 -1.36
C ARG A 88 -20.40 11.28 -1.11
N PRO A 89 -21.47 11.51 -0.33
CA PRO A 89 -21.87 12.86 0.01
C PRO A 89 -20.80 13.54 0.91
N TYR A 90 -20.59 14.84 0.71
CA TYR A 90 -19.77 15.74 1.55
C TYR A 90 -18.24 15.57 1.51
N ARG A 91 -17.68 15.07 0.41
CA ARG A 91 -16.22 15.03 0.20
C ARG A 91 -15.69 16.40 -0.23
N LYS A 92 -15.41 17.26 0.76
CA LYS A 92 -14.82 18.61 0.56
C LYS A 92 -13.49 18.59 -0.21
N ASP A 93 -12.78 17.48 -0.15
CA ASP A 93 -11.54 17.22 -0.87
C ASP A 93 -11.75 17.12 -2.39
N VAL A 94 -12.88 16.62 -2.88
CA VAL A 94 -13.19 16.58 -4.32
C VAL A 94 -13.31 17.99 -4.87
N LYS A 95 -14.08 18.84 -4.19
CA LYS A 95 -14.24 20.24 -4.57
C LYS A 95 -12.91 21.00 -4.55
N TYR A 96 -12.07 20.76 -3.54
CA TYR A 96 -10.73 21.35 -3.49
C TYR A 96 -9.86 20.90 -4.67
N VAL A 97 -9.91 19.62 -5.05
CA VAL A 97 -9.17 19.12 -6.22
C VAL A 97 -9.68 19.78 -7.50
N GLU A 98 -11.00 19.80 -7.71
CA GLU A 98 -11.62 20.45 -8.88
C GLU A 98 -11.27 21.94 -8.98
N GLU A 99 -11.11 22.64 -7.85
CA GLU A 99 -10.74 24.05 -7.81
C GLU A 99 -9.22 24.30 -7.92
N SER A 100 -8.37 23.30 -7.70
CA SER A 100 -6.90 23.45 -7.59
C SER A 100 -6.10 22.89 -8.77
N VAL A 101 -6.79 22.39 -9.80
CA VAL A 101 -6.17 21.78 -10.98
C VAL A 101 -6.78 22.28 -12.28
N ASP A 102 -6.02 22.21 -13.37
CA ASP A 102 -6.51 22.52 -14.71
C ASP A 102 -7.45 21.43 -15.26
N ASP A 103 -8.01 21.65 -16.46
CA ASP A 103 -8.86 20.67 -17.15
C ASP A 103 -8.18 19.33 -17.45
N ASN A 104 -6.85 19.25 -17.28
CA ASN A 104 -6.02 18.07 -17.45
C ASN A 104 -5.59 17.43 -16.12
N MET A 105 -6.21 17.85 -15.01
CA MET A 105 -5.88 17.42 -13.64
C MET A 105 -4.40 17.65 -13.27
N LYS A 106 -3.82 18.73 -13.79
CA LYS A 106 -2.49 19.20 -13.43
C LYS A 106 -2.59 20.33 -12.43
N SER A 107 -1.67 20.35 -11.48
CA SER A 107 -1.49 21.49 -10.58
C SER A 107 -1.05 22.74 -11.37
N GLU A 108 -1.07 23.91 -10.71
CA GLU A 108 -0.55 25.17 -11.27
C GLU A 108 0.88 25.05 -11.84
N ASN A 109 1.69 24.13 -11.28
CA ASN A 109 3.06 23.86 -11.73
C ASN A 109 3.13 22.84 -12.89
N GLY A 110 1.99 22.46 -13.48
CA GLY A 110 1.90 21.51 -14.59
C GLY A 110 2.14 20.03 -14.20
N LEU A 111 2.24 19.71 -12.91
CA LEU A 111 2.44 18.33 -12.44
C LEU A 111 1.11 17.59 -12.31
N PRO A 112 1.03 16.30 -12.73
CA PRO A 112 -0.18 15.51 -12.58
C PRO A 112 -0.56 15.34 -11.10
N VAL A 113 -1.85 15.43 -10.80
CA VAL A 113 -2.38 15.33 -9.44
C VAL A 113 -2.94 13.94 -9.16
N MET A 114 -2.63 13.41 -7.98
CA MET A 114 -3.18 12.16 -7.47
C MET A 114 -3.91 12.35 -6.13
N ILE A 115 -4.93 11.53 -5.93
CA ILE A 115 -5.70 11.46 -4.70
C ILE A 115 -5.40 10.11 -4.03
N LEU A 116 -5.05 10.17 -2.75
CA LEU A 116 -4.73 9.00 -1.93
C LEU A 116 -5.82 8.81 -0.87
N GLY A 117 -6.61 7.75 -0.98
CA GLY A 117 -7.59 7.34 0.03
C GLY A 117 -7.02 6.27 0.96
N PHE A 118 -6.69 6.64 2.20
CA PHE A 118 -6.20 5.71 3.22
C PHE A 118 -7.37 5.07 3.99
N VAL A 119 -7.44 3.74 3.95
CA VAL A 119 -8.49 2.94 4.59
C VAL A 119 -7.83 2.05 5.64
N LEU A 120 -8.12 2.27 6.92
CA LEU A 120 -7.55 1.47 8.00
C LEU A 120 -8.47 0.27 8.31
N ARG A 121 -7.92 -0.95 8.28
CA ARG A 121 -8.64 -2.19 8.62
C ARG A 121 -9.91 -2.41 7.79
N GLY A 122 -9.90 -1.94 6.54
CA GLY A 122 -11.08 -2.01 5.66
C GLY A 122 -12.25 -1.10 6.08
N ASP A 123 -12.08 -0.23 7.08
CA ASP A 123 -13.09 0.75 7.47
C ASP A 123 -13.08 1.94 6.51
N VAL A 124 -13.92 1.80 5.49
CA VAL A 124 -14.05 2.75 4.41
C VAL A 124 -14.76 4.04 4.85
N ALA A 125 -15.60 3.98 5.89
CA ALA A 125 -16.36 5.13 6.37
C ALA A 125 -15.47 6.17 7.06
N THR A 126 -14.41 5.72 7.72
CA THR A 126 -13.42 6.58 8.39
C THR A 126 -12.17 6.85 7.55
N SER A 127 -12.24 6.60 6.24
CA SER A 127 -11.11 6.80 5.33
C SER A 127 -10.66 8.25 5.31
N VAL A 128 -9.34 8.48 5.31
CA VAL A 128 -8.75 9.82 5.16
C VAL A 128 -8.23 9.97 3.75
N SER A 129 -8.38 11.14 3.15
CA SER A 129 -7.85 11.40 1.82
C SER A 129 -6.88 12.56 1.78
N VAL A 130 -5.86 12.41 0.93
CA VAL A 130 -4.78 13.37 0.75
C VAL A 130 -4.62 13.61 -0.75
N VAL A 131 -4.51 14.87 -1.12
CA VAL A 131 -4.22 15.30 -2.49
C VAL A 131 -2.74 15.62 -2.57
N THR A 132 -2.08 15.14 -3.60
CA THR A 132 -0.66 15.40 -3.85
C THR A 132 -0.35 15.30 -5.35
N PHE A 133 0.88 15.51 -5.74
CA PHE A 133 1.32 15.58 -7.14
C PHE A 133 2.44 14.59 -7.42
N LEU A 134 2.52 14.14 -8.67
CA LEU A 134 3.58 13.25 -9.13
C LEU A 134 4.84 14.06 -9.39
N THR A 135 5.88 13.84 -8.59
CA THR A 135 7.13 14.60 -8.71
C THR A 135 7.96 14.15 -9.92
N PRO A 136 8.78 15.05 -10.50
CA PRO A 136 9.74 14.67 -11.55
C PRO A 136 10.67 13.53 -11.13
N GLN A 137 11.07 13.49 -9.86
CA GLN A 137 11.94 12.43 -9.34
C GLN A 137 11.23 11.07 -9.35
N ALA A 138 9.97 11.00 -8.91
CA ALA A 138 9.20 9.76 -9.00
C ALA A 138 8.99 9.30 -10.45
N MET A 139 8.74 10.24 -11.37
CA MET A 139 8.68 9.96 -12.81
C MET A 139 9.99 9.43 -13.37
N GLU A 140 11.14 9.95 -12.92
CA GLU A 140 12.44 9.45 -13.33
C GLU A 140 12.70 8.02 -12.82
N VAL A 141 12.40 7.75 -11.55
CA VAL A 141 12.52 6.40 -10.97
C VAL A 141 11.63 5.42 -11.73
N ALA A 142 10.36 5.77 -11.95
CA ALA A 142 9.41 4.93 -12.69
C ALA A 142 9.79 4.74 -14.17
N ARG A 143 10.53 5.69 -14.78
CA ARG A 143 11.05 5.56 -16.15
C ARG A 143 12.21 4.57 -16.22
N LYS A 144 13.10 4.56 -15.24
CA LYS A 144 14.26 3.65 -15.20
C LYS A 144 13.83 2.19 -15.01
N ARG A 145 12.74 1.95 -14.28
CA ARG A 145 12.19 0.60 -14.01
C ARG A 145 13.27 -0.39 -13.49
N GLU A 146 14.19 0.12 -12.67
CA GLU A 146 15.26 -0.68 -12.08
C GLU A 146 14.69 -1.76 -11.15
N LEU A 147 15.41 -2.89 -11.05
CA LEU A 147 15.06 -3.96 -10.12
C LEU A 147 15.11 -3.44 -8.67
N TYR A 148 14.13 -3.84 -7.87
CA TYR A 148 14.19 -3.56 -6.43
C TYR A 148 15.16 -4.51 -5.76
N THR A 149 16.10 -3.97 -4.98
CA THR A 149 16.95 -4.77 -4.09
C THR A 149 16.26 -4.90 -2.74
N GLN A 150 15.89 -6.11 -2.36
CA GLN A 150 15.26 -6.41 -1.08
C GLN A 150 16.22 -7.16 -0.15
N VAL A 151 16.01 -6.99 1.15
CA VAL A 151 16.75 -7.70 2.20
C VAL A 151 15.74 -8.42 3.08
N SER A 152 15.93 -9.73 3.25
CA SER A 152 15.14 -10.57 4.13
C SER A 152 16.06 -11.38 5.03
N SER A 153 15.68 -11.56 6.29
CA SER A 153 16.39 -12.46 7.21
C SER A 153 16.39 -13.92 6.75
N ILE A 154 15.46 -14.30 5.86
CA ILE A 154 15.30 -15.68 5.38
C ILE A 154 16.06 -15.89 4.06
N ARG A 155 16.02 -14.91 3.14
CA ARG A 155 16.59 -15.04 1.79
C ARG A 155 17.90 -14.28 1.59
N GLY A 156 18.35 -13.50 2.57
CA GLY A 156 19.46 -12.57 2.40
C GLY A 156 19.07 -11.41 1.48
N THR A 157 20.03 -10.93 0.70
CA THR A 157 19.82 -9.87 -0.31
C THR A 157 19.45 -10.49 -1.65
N TYR A 158 18.37 -10.04 -2.27
CA TYR A 158 17.92 -10.50 -3.58
C TYR A 158 17.27 -9.36 -4.36
N GLN A 159 17.11 -9.57 -5.67
CA GLN A 159 16.47 -8.61 -6.56
C GLN A 159 15.10 -9.12 -7.01
N VAL A 160 14.14 -8.21 -7.16
CA VAL A 160 12.84 -8.49 -7.76
C VAL A 160 12.53 -7.51 -8.90
N PRO A 161 11.77 -7.93 -9.92
CA PRO A 161 11.36 -7.05 -11.02
C PRO A 161 10.64 -5.79 -10.54
N PHE A 162 10.80 -4.70 -11.30
CA PHE A 162 9.96 -3.52 -11.11
C PHE A 162 8.51 -3.86 -11.48
N SER A 163 7.63 -3.81 -10.50
CA SER A 163 6.18 -4.01 -10.69
C SER A 163 5.41 -3.27 -9.59
N THR A 164 4.11 -3.09 -9.77
CA THR A 164 3.21 -2.55 -8.74
C THR A 164 3.26 -3.40 -7.46
N ASP A 165 3.20 -4.72 -7.60
CA ASP A 165 3.28 -5.65 -6.46
C ASP A 165 4.62 -5.58 -5.72
N SER A 166 5.74 -5.60 -6.46
CA SER A 166 7.08 -5.47 -5.87
C SER A 166 7.29 -4.09 -5.22
N THR A 167 6.62 -3.04 -5.73
CA THR A 167 6.64 -1.70 -5.12
C THR A 167 5.93 -1.71 -3.76
N ILE A 168 4.79 -2.40 -3.63
CA ILE A 168 4.10 -2.55 -2.33
C ILE A 168 4.96 -3.35 -1.35
N GLU A 169 5.57 -4.45 -1.80
CA GLU A 169 6.45 -5.25 -0.96
C GLU A 169 7.66 -4.44 -0.46
N PHE A 170 8.32 -3.70 -1.36
CA PHE A 170 9.43 -2.81 -1.02
C PHE A 170 9.00 -1.70 -0.04
N PHE A 171 7.82 -1.11 -0.25
CA PHE A 171 7.22 -0.13 0.66
C PHE A 171 7.06 -0.71 2.07
N ASN A 172 6.49 -1.92 2.20
CA ASN A 172 6.34 -2.59 3.48
C ASN A 172 7.69 -2.97 4.12
N GLY A 173 8.68 -3.33 3.31
CA GLY A 173 10.06 -3.52 3.76
C GLY A 173 10.62 -2.28 4.47
N LEU A 174 10.51 -1.11 3.83
CA LEU A 174 10.96 0.16 4.44
C LEU A 174 10.21 0.50 5.74
N ILE A 175 8.92 0.21 5.82
CA ILE A 175 8.19 0.39 7.08
C ILE A 175 8.76 -0.53 8.17
N ARG A 176 9.03 -1.81 7.85
CA ARG A 176 9.57 -2.80 8.79
C ARG A 176 10.98 -2.43 9.26
N ASP A 177 11.82 -1.93 8.36
CA ASP A 177 13.16 -1.45 8.70
C ASP A 177 13.10 -0.23 9.63
N GLY A 178 12.05 0.58 9.47
CA GLY A 178 11.67 1.65 10.38
C GLY A 178 11.12 1.20 11.74
N LYS A 179 11.27 -0.07 12.17
CA LYS A 179 10.74 -0.57 13.45
C LYS A 179 11.18 0.21 14.71
N SER A 180 12.32 0.89 14.66
CA SER A 180 12.79 1.78 15.75
C SER A 180 12.09 3.15 15.74
N ASN A 181 11.41 3.48 14.65
CA ASN A 181 10.63 4.69 14.51
C ASN A 181 9.28 4.54 15.23
N LYS A 182 9.21 5.11 16.45
CA LYS A 182 7.99 5.13 17.28
C LYS A 182 6.76 5.70 16.56
N PHE A 183 6.93 6.46 15.48
CA PHE A 183 5.82 7.02 14.69
C PHE A 183 5.14 5.99 13.76
N LEU A 184 5.77 4.84 13.51
CA LEU A 184 5.21 3.74 12.70
C LEU A 184 4.69 2.58 13.56
N THR A 185 4.96 2.63 14.87
CA THR A 185 4.52 1.63 15.84
C THR A 185 3.20 2.07 16.50
N ILE A 186 2.20 1.20 16.50
CA ILE A 186 0.89 1.45 17.12
C ILE A 186 0.50 0.20 17.90
N PRO A 187 -0.04 0.29 19.13
CA PRO A 187 -0.51 -0.88 19.85
C PRO A 187 -1.53 -1.68 19.03
N MET A 188 -1.31 -3.00 18.91
CA MET A 188 -2.31 -3.86 18.30
C MET A 188 -3.56 -3.93 19.18
N LYS A 189 -4.72 -3.93 18.54
CA LYS A 189 -6.00 -4.22 19.18
C LYS A 189 -6.37 -5.68 18.94
N GLN A 190 -7.29 -6.21 19.76
CA GLN A 190 -7.82 -7.58 19.56
C GLN A 190 -8.28 -7.82 18.12
N LYS A 191 -8.99 -6.85 17.52
CA LYS A 191 -9.46 -6.94 16.14
C LYS A 191 -8.33 -7.09 15.11
N ASP A 192 -7.14 -6.56 15.38
CA ASP A 192 -5.98 -6.74 14.50
C ASP A 192 -5.49 -8.17 14.53
N ALA A 193 -5.38 -8.73 15.73
CA ALA A 193 -4.98 -10.13 15.92
C ALA A 193 -6.02 -11.09 15.33
N GLU A 194 -7.31 -10.83 15.51
CA GLU A 194 -8.37 -11.65 14.91
C GLU A 194 -8.34 -11.62 13.38
N MET A 195 -7.98 -10.49 12.74
CA MET A 195 -7.77 -10.47 11.29
C MET A 195 -6.61 -11.37 10.86
N VAL A 196 -5.45 -11.31 11.54
CA VAL A 196 -4.30 -12.18 11.22
C VAL A 196 -4.68 -13.65 11.37
N LYS A 197 -5.37 -13.99 12.45
CA LYS A 197 -5.86 -15.35 12.71
C LYS A 197 -6.87 -15.81 11.66
N ALA A 198 -7.81 -14.95 11.26
CA ALA A 198 -8.81 -15.24 10.23
C ALA A 198 -8.15 -15.55 8.89
N VAL A 199 -7.11 -14.81 8.50
CA VAL A 199 -6.31 -15.16 7.30
C VAL A 199 -5.68 -16.54 7.44
N GLY A 200 -5.10 -16.86 8.60
CA GLY A 200 -4.54 -18.18 8.87
C GLY A 200 -5.54 -19.33 8.76
N ARG A 201 -6.83 -19.06 9.02
CA ARG A 201 -7.94 -20.02 8.85
C ARG A 201 -8.55 -20.01 7.44
N ASN A 202 -8.07 -19.15 6.53
CA ASN A 202 -8.71 -18.85 5.24
C ASN A 202 -10.17 -18.39 5.37
N ASP A 203 -10.52 -17.72 6.46
CA ASP A 203 -11.86 -17.21 6.76
C ASP A 203 -12.10 -15.86 6.06
N THR A 204 -12.31 -15.90 4.74
CA THR A 204 -12.40 -14.69 3.90
C THR A 204 -13.81 -14.17 3.65
N GLU A 205 -14.84 -14.87 4.11
CA GLU A 205 -16.23 -14.65 3.70
C GLU A 205 -16.82 -13.33 4.21
N HIS A 206 -16.24 -12.73 5.26
CA HIS A 206 -16.88 -11.63 5.98
C HIS A 206 -16.03 -10.36 6.13
N SER A 207 -14.82 -10.29 5.57
CA SER A 207 -13.99 -9.09 5.71
C SER A 207 -13.05 -8.84 4.53
N LYS A 208 -13.25 -7.70 3.85
CA LYS A 208 -12.32 -7.19 2.82
C LYS A 208 -10.91 -7.00 3.39
N ALA A 209 -10.78 -6.63 4.67
CA ALA A 209 -9.47 -6.47 5.30
C ALA A 209 -8.71 -7.80 5.39
N VAL A 210 -9.42 -8.91 5.66
CA VAL A 210 -8.86 -10.26 5.66
C VAL A 210 -8.47 -10.68 4.24
N GLN A 211 -9.31 -10.41 3.24
CA GLN A 211 -8.98 -10.69 1.83
C GLN A 211 -7.73 -9.93 1.35
N TYR A 212 -7.59 -8.65 1.70
CA TYR A 212 -6.40 -7.87 1.36
C TYR A 212 -5.16 -8.39 2.09
N LEU A 213 -5.28 -8.78 3.37
CA LEU A 213 -4.17 -9.36 4.10
C LEU A 213 -3.78 -10.74 3.54
N LEU A 214 -4.73 -11.57 3.13
CA LEU A 214 -4.46 -12.84 2.44
C LEU A 214 -3.74 -12.63 1.10
N THR A 215 -4.14 -11.61 0.34
CA THR A 215 -3.46 -11.25 -0.91
C THR A 215 -2.03 -10.80 -0.63
N LYS A 216 -1.83 -9.99 0.41
CA LYS A 216 -0.51 -9.60 0.89
C LYS A 216 0.34 -10.81 1.24
N THR A 217 -0.16 -11.78 2.02
CA THR A 217 0.66 -12.93 2.43
C THR A 217 1.06 -13.84 1.28
N LYS A 218 0.30 -13.85 0.18
CA LYS A 218 0.66 -14.54 -1.06
C LYS A 218 1.69 -13.77 -1.91
N ARG A 219 1.66 -12.44 -1.85
CA ARG A 219 2.54 -11.54 -2.62
C ARG A 219 3.91 -11.38 -1.96
N ASP A 220 3.92 -11.08 -0.66
CA ASP A 220 5.13 -10.74 0.08
C ASP A 220 5.95 -12.02 0.36
N SER A 221 7.17 -12.06 -0.16
CA SER A 221 8.06 -13.21 -0.09
C SER A 221 8.45 -13.62 1.33
N ILE A 222 8.34 -12.72 2.31
CA ILE A 222 8.66 -12.96 3.72
C ILE A 222 7.73 -14.00 4.38
N TYR A 223 6.53 -14.22 3.82
CA TYR A 223 5.57 -15.20 4.33
C TYR A 223 5.70 -16.56 3.62
N THR A 224 6.52 -16.64 2.57
CA THR A 224 6.72 -17.88 1.82
C THR A 224 7.79 -18.74 2.51
N PRO A 225 7.50 -20.01 2.84
CA PRO A 225 8.52 -20.93 3.34
C PRO A 225 9.67 -21.04 2.34
N VAL A 226 10.91 -20.91 2.80
CA VAL A 226 12.07 -21.27 1.98
C VAL A 226 12.11 -22.80 1.94
N ALA A 227 11.78 -23.36 0.77
CA ALA A 227 12.08 -24.76 0.51
C ALA A 227 13.60 -24.90 0.57
N TYR A 228 14.12 -25.45 1.67
CA TYR A 228 15.50 -25.91 1.71
C TYR A 228 15.60 -27.08 0.73
N SER A 229 16.07 -26.80 -0.49
CA SER A 229 16.66 -27.83 -1.32
C SER A 229 17.96 -28.26 -0.67
N PHE A 230 17.89 -29.14 0.33
CA PHE A 230 19.04 -29.95 0.67
C PHE A 230 19.29 -30.85 -0.53
N SER A 231 20.26 -30.47 -1.36
CA SER A 231 20.89 -31.42 -2.28
C SER A 231 21.68 -32.38 -1.38
N SER A 232 21.07 -33.52 -1.09
CA SER A 232 21.75 -34.71 -0.57
C SER A 232 22.59 -35.34 -1.67
#